data_AF-A0A5B7FXA4-F1
#
_entry.id   AF-A0A5B7FXA4-F1
#
_cell.length_a   1.000
_cell.length_b   1.000
_cell.length_c   1.000
_cell.angle_alpha   90.00
_cell.angle_beta   90.00
_cell.angle_gamma   90.00
#
_symmetry.space_group_name_H-M   'P 1'
#
loop_
_entity.id
_entity.type
_entity.pdbx_description
1 polymer ?
#
loop_
_entity_poly.entity_id
_entity_poly.type
_entity_poly.pdbx_seq_one_letter_code
_entity_poly.pdbx_strand_id
1 'polypeptide(L)'
;MAVATRQMGDSEDSILQGLLVYFSKFNYDKAKEQAEKERDLSRFSGSTVWHSLLSCVAQLAAVEKLYMNLSFLTAKGFLRKESSVRASYESLNLELNDLGYERRRCMGANGNPPTSGSGNLGSPGCDGILRHLCSHLVLFIKARLQMITLYECDILIHLLRSQLEMQHWRFLPSLIHLHDAHSKLNSWHSAIQPKETKKYGFGSNFLKSSPLPALYQWLWQAKAAFVSKFSLYFHETLATQSSPAEMKALISRQGQACDYVSKIQSFQRKSDAVSVCLVFEAAGIDDYRGAGYHHPQESVSTPKGLDSYPAIFSYPNNKAQDRWPSIVMRINDRANELTLLDGVVCFFDQQVSHFITFNILEAQNHL
;
A
#
# COMPACT_ATOMS: atom_id res chain seq x y z
N MET A 1 -27.48 -17.05 42.11
CA MET A 1 -27.12 -17.47 40.74
C MET A 1 -27.26 -16.34 39.71
N ALA A 2 -28.42 -15.66 39.57
CA ALA A 2 -28.61 -14.60 38.57
C ALA A 2 -27.64 -13.40 38.67
N VAL A 3 -27.13 -13.07 39.86
CA VAL A 3 -26.14 -11.99 40.08
C VAL A 3 -24.74 -12.37 39.57
N ALA A 4 -24.34 -13.64 39.72
CA ALA A 4 -23.03 -14.14 39.27
C ALA A 4 -22.95 -14.21 37.73
N THR A 5 -24.04 -14.59 37.07
CA THR A 5 -24.13 -14.60 35.60
C THR A 5 -24.07 -13.19 35.02
N ARG A 6 -24.61 -12.19 35.72
CA ARG A 6 -24.56 -10.78 35.31
C ARG A 6 -23.14 -10.19 35.45
N GLN A 7 -22.44 -10.50 36.55
CA GLN A 7 -21.03 -10.13 36.75
C GLN A 7 -20.08 -10.77 35.73
N MET A 8 -20.37 -12.00 35.28
CA MET A 8 -19.59 -12.67 34.22
C MET A 8 -19.72 -11.94 32.87
N GLY A 9 -20.93 -11.52 32.48
CA GLY A 9 -21.16 -10.77 31.25
C GLY A 9 -20.45 -9.40 31.23
N ASP A 10 -20.51 -8.66 32.34
CA ASP A 10 -19.82 -7.36 32.45
C ASP A 10 -18.28 -7.50 32.37
N SER A 11 -17.74 -8.64 32.84
CA SER A 11 -16.31 -8.95 32.75
C SER A 11 -15.88 -9.33 31.33
N GLU A 12 -16.68 -10.15 30.63
CA GLU A 12 -16.44 -10.53 29.24
C GLU A 12 -16.45 -9.30 28.32
N ASP A 13 -17.42 -8.39 28.49
CA ASP A 13 -17.53 -7.15 27.70
C ASP A 13 -16.30 -6.24 27.86
N SER A 14 -15.80 -6.08 29.10
CA SER A 14 -14.60 -5.29 29.38
C SER A 14 -13.35 -5.86 28.69
N ILE A 15 -13.20 -7.19 28.72
CA ILE A 15 -12.11 -7.90 28.03
C ILE A 15 -12.17 -7.64 26.52
N LEU A 16 -13.36 -7.77 25.93
CA LEU A 16 -13.57 -7.59 24.50
C LEU A 16 -13.30 -6.17 24.05
N GLN A 17 -13.78 -5.19 24.81
CA GLN A 17 -13.50 -3.78 24.54
C GLN A 17 -11.98 -3.51 24.56
N GLY A 18 -11.27 -4.08 25.53
CA GLY A 18 -9.81 -4.03 25.59
C GLY A 18 -9.13 -4.62 24.34
N LEU A 19 -9.58 -5.80 23.91
CA LEU A 19 -9.08 -6.45 22.70
C LEU A 19 -9.31 -5.57 21.45
N LEU A 20 -10.52 -5.06 21.25
CA LEU A 20 -10.86 -4.21 20.10
C LEU A 20 -10.04 -2.90 20.08
N VAL A 21 -9.72 -2.34 21.24
CA VAL A 21 -8.81 -1.18 21.35
C VAL A 21 -7.39 -1.54 20.91
N TYR A 22 -6.92 -2.75 21.18
CA TYR A 22 -5.63 -3.20 20.65
C TYR A 22 -5.67 -3.36 19.12
N PHE A 23 -6.74 -3.96 18.57
CA PHE A 23 -6.93 -4.05 17.11
C PHE A 23 -6.95 -2.67 16.44
N SER A 24 -7.68 -1.69 17.00
CA SER A 24 -7.76 -0.35 16.43
C SER A 24 -6.41 0.40 16.45
N LYS A 25 -5.47 -0.03 17.29
CA LYS A 25 -4.12 0.54 17.41
C LYS A 25 -3.05 -0.30 16.73
N PHE A 26 -3.44 -1.31 15.94
CA PHE A 26 -2.53 -2.26 15.29
C PHE A 26 -1.61 -3.00 16.27
N ASN A 27 -2.02 -3.10 17.54
CA ASN A 27 -1.25 -3.74 18.60
C ASN A 27 -1.61 -5.22 18.73
N TYR A 28 -1.41 -5.94 17.64
CA TYR A 28 -1.87 -7.32 17.50
C TYR A 28 -1.17 -8.30 18.45
N ASP A 29 0.07 -8.01 18.85
CA ASP A 29 0.78 -8.85 19.83
C ASP A 29 0.09 -8.79 21.20
N LYS A 30 -0.25 -7.58 21.68
CA LYS A 30 -0.99 -7.44 22.94
C LYS A 30 -2.42 -7.97 22.84
N ALA A 31 -3.08 -7.78 21.70
CA ALA A 31 -4.41 -8.36 21.46
C ALA A 31 -4.36 -9.89 21.57
N LYS A 32 -3.36 -10.52 20.93
CA LYS A 32 -3.17 -11.96 20.97
C LYS A 32 -2.85 -12.45 22.37
N GLU A 33 -1.88 -11.86 23.05
CA GLU A 33 -1.46 -12.24 24.40
C GLU A 33 -2.63 -12.17 25.40
N GLN A 34 -3.39 -11.08 25.35
CA GLN A 34 -4.57 -10.92 26.20
C GLN A 34 -5.66 -11.95 25.87
N ALA A 35 -5.92 -12.22 24.59
CA ALA A 35 -6.91 -13.22 24.19
C ALA A 35 -6.50 -14.64 24.63
N GLU A 36 -5.22 -15.00 24.49
CA GLU A 36 -4.70 -16.31 24.93
C GLU A 36 -4.74 -16.46 26.45
N LYS A 37 -4.39 -15.40 27.19
CA LYS A 37 -4.46 -15.37 28.65
C LYS A 37 -5.88 -15.62 29.15
N GLU A 38 -6.85 -14.84 28.65
CA GLU A 38 -8.26 -14.99 29.06
C GLU A 38 -8.84 -16.33 28.60
N ARG A 39 -8.39 -16.85 27.45
CA ARG A 39 -8.79 -18.17 26.96
C ARG A 39 -8.34 -19.25 27.93
N ASP A 40 -7.09 -19.19 28.39
CA ASP A 40 -6.55 -20.22 29.28
C ASP A 40 -7.21 -20.15 30.69
N LEU A 41 -7.59 -18.95 31.15
CA LEU A 41 -8.41 -18.76 32.36
C LEU A 41 -9.83 -19.31 32.21
N SER A 42 -10.44 -19.18 31.03
CA SER A 42 -11.80 -19.64 30.78
C SER A 42 -12.00 -21.16 30.84
N ARG A 43 -10.91 -21.94 30.76
CA ARG A 43 -10.95 -23.41 30.90
C ARG A 43 -11.55 -23.85 32.23
N PHE A 44 -11.42 -23.03 33.26
CA PHE A 44 -11.93 -23.30 34.60
C PHE A 44 -13.38 -22.82 34.79
N SER A 45 -13.90 -22.02 33.86
CA SER A 45 -15.24 -21.40 33.93
C SER A 45 -16.34 -22.21 33.20
N GLY A 46 -15.97 -23.26 32.45
CA GLY A 46 -16.91 -24.19 31.81
C GLY A 46 -17.60 -23.70 30.52
N SER A 47 -17.32 -22.49 30.05
CA SER A 47 -17.88 -21.95 28.80
C SER A 47 -17.02 -22.32 27.59
N THR A 48 -17.39 -23.38 26.88
CA THR A 48 -16.69 -23.84 25.67
C THR A 48 -16.74 -22.82 24.53
N VAL A 49 -17.85 -22.08 24.41
CA VAL A 49 -18.05 -21.09 23.34
C VAL A 49 -17.19 -19.85 23.57
N TRP A 50 -17.07 -19.38 24.81
CA TRP A 50 -16.18 -18.25 25.15
C TRP A 50 -14.71 -18.59 24.89
N HIS A 51 -14.30 -19.80 25.28
CA HIS A 51 -12.96 -20.31 24.98
C HIS A 51 -12.67 -20.35 23.47
N SER A 52 -13.59 -20.88 22.67
CA SER A 52 -13.44 -20.95 21.20
C SER A 52 -13.45 -19.55 20.56
N LEU A 53 -14.26 -18.63 21.06
CA LEU A 53 -14.24 -17.24 20.60
C LEU A 53 -12.87 -16.59 20.87
N LEU A 54 -12.33 -16.71 22.09
CA LEU A 54 -11.03 -16.14 22.40
C LEU A 54 -9.90 -16.78 21.58
N SER A 55 -10.03 -18.07 21.23
CA SER A 55 -9.15 -18.73 20.26
C SER A 55 -9.23 -18.07 18.88
N CYS A 56 -10.45 -17.83 18.36
CA CYS A 56 -10.66 -17.12 17.10
C CYS A 56 -10.09 -15.69 17.14
N VAL A 57 -10.26 -14.96 18.24
CA VAL A 57 -9.72 -13.59 18.39
C VAL A 57 -8.18 -13.59 18.41
N ALA A 58 -7.56 -14.53 19.11
CA ALA A 58 -6.10 -14.69 19.11
C ALA A 58 -5.55 -15.03 17.71
N GLN A 59 -6.23 -15.92 16.99
CA GLN A 59 -5.90 -16.23 15.60
C GLN A 59 -6.10 -15.02 14.68
N LEU A 60 -7.21 -14.29 14.81
CA LEU A 60 -7.48 -13.07 14.05
C LEU A 60 -6.37 -12.03 14.25
N ALA A 61 -5.90 -11.84 15.49
CA ALA A 61 -4.77 -10.95 15.77
C ALA A 61 -3.49 -11.40 15.05
N ALA A 62 -3.21 -12.71 15.02
CA ALA A 62 -2.06 -13.24 14.30
C ALA A 62 -2.16 -13.04 12.78
N VAL A 63 -3.35 -13.24 12.19
CA VAL A 63 -3.61 -13.05 10.75
C VAL A 63 -3.50 -11.58 10.37
N GLU A 64 -4.11 -10.68 11.15
CA GLU A 64 -4.00 -9.23 10.96
C GLU A 64 -2.54 -8.75 11.03
N LYS A 65 -1.76 -9.24 11.99
CA LYS A 65 -0.31 -8.95 12.09
C LYS A 65 0.44 -9.41 10.85
N LEU A 66 0.20 -10.65 10.41
CA LEU A 66 0.86 -11.23 9.24
C LEU A 66 0.59 -10.38 7.99
N TYR A 67 -0.66 -9.94 7.82
CA TYR A 67 -1.10 -9.07 6.73
C TYR A 67 -0.42 -7.69 6.79
N MET A 68 -0.58 -6.97 7.91
CA MET A 68 -0.15 -5.58 8.06
C MET A 68 1.37 -5.40 8.03
N ASN A 69 2.11 -6.41 8.51
CA ASN A 69 3.57 -6.38 8.54
C ASN A 69 4.21 -6.93 7.26
N LEU A 70 3.43 -7.26 6.23
CA LEU A 70 3.92 -7.89 5.01
C LEU A 70 4.77 -9.13 5.27
N SER A 71 4.51 -9.82 6.38
CA SER A 71 5.34 -10.93 6.86
C SER A 71 5.15 -12.22 6.05
N PHE A 72 4.31 -12.17 5.02
CA PHE A 72 4.19 -13.18 3.97
C PHE A 72 5.21 -12.97 2.83
N LEU A 73 5.84 -11.79 2.73
CA LEU A 73 6.93 -11.53 1.77
C LEU A 73 8.30 -12.01 2.28
N THR A 74 8.42 -12.31 3.57
CA THR A 74 9.67 -12.83 4.13
C THR A 74 9.74 -14.34 3.90
N ALA A 75 10.80 -14.80 3.24
CA ALA A 75 11.04 -16.22 3.05
C ALA A 75 11.11 -16.92 4.42
N LYS A 76 10.15 -17.78 4.72
CA LYS A 76 10.24 -18.70 5.86
C LYS A 76 10.83 -20.00 5.34
N GLY A 77 11.83 -20.53 6.06
CA GLY A 77 12.75 -21.57 5.59
C GLY A 77 12.11 -22.77 4.87
N PHE A 78 12.92 -23.43 4.04
CA PHE A 78 12.60 -24.63 3.28
C PHE A 78 11.71 -25.58 4.10
N LEU A 79 10.56 -25.99 3.55
CA LEU A 79 9.56 -26.96 4.07
C LEU A 79 8.31 -26.40 4.80
N ARG A 80 8.06 -25.09 4.86
CA ARG A 80 6.78 -24.59 5.39
C ARG A 80 5.72 -24.46 4.30
N LYS A 81 4.64 -25.25 4.37
CA LYS A 81 3.45 -25.09 3.51
C LYS A 81 2.85 -23.70 3.78
N GLU A 82 2.91 -22.82 2.80
CA GLU A 82 2.33 -21.48 2.90
C GLU A 82 0.81 -21.56 2.78
N SER A 83 0.08 -21.30 3.86
CA SER A 83 -1.33 -20.96 3.78
C SER A 83 -1.45 -19.48 3.42
N SER A 84 -2.18 -19.15 2.37
CA SER A 84 -2.41 -17.75 2.02
C SER A 84 -3.13 -17.01 3.16
N VAL A 85 -2.79 -15.73 3.36
CA VAL A 85 -3.44 -14.89 4.39
C VAL A 85 -4.96 -14.84 4.17
N ARG A 86 -5.40 -14.83 2.89
CA ARG A 86 -6.81 -14.93 2.50
C ARG A 86 -7.45 -16.22 3.01
N ALA A 87 -6.80 -17.38 2.81
CA ALA A 87 -7.32 -18.65 3.31
C ALA A 87 -7.44 -18.67 4.84
N SER A 88 -6.51 -18.01 5.57
CA SER A 88 -6.64 -17.85 7.03
C SER A 88 -7.88 -17.03 7.43
N TYR A 89 -8.18 -15.92 6.74
CA TYR A 89 -9.41 -15.15 7.00
C TYR A 89 -10.68 -15.94 6.64
N GLU A 90 -10.65 -16.70 5.54
CA GLU A 90 -11.78 -17.55 5.12
C GLU A 90 -12.04 -18.67 6.13
N SER A 91 -10.98 -19.33 6.63
CA SER A 91 -11.08 -20.33 7.69
C SER A 91 -11.65 -19.74 8.99
N LEU A 92 -11.16 -18.57 9.41
CA LEU A 92 -11.68 -17.86 10.60
C LEU A 92 -13.16 -17.48 10.44
N ASN A 93 -13.55 -17.03 9.26
CA ASN A 93 -14.94 -16.70 8.96
C ASN A 93 -15.83 -17.95 9.08
N LEU A 94 -15.40 -19.11 8.57
CA LEU A 94 -16.13 -20.37 8.71
C LEU A 94 -16.26 -20.78 10.18
N GLU A 95 -15.17 -20.76 10.96
CA GLU A 95 -15.16 -21.13 12.38
C GLU A 95 -16.07 -20.22 13.22
N LEU A 96 -16.02 -18.91 13.03
CA LEU A 96 -16.89 -17.96 13.74
C LEU A 96 -18.37 -18.09 13.35
N ASN A 97 -18.66 -18.44 12.10
CA ASN A 97 -20.04 -18.73 11.69
C ASN A 97 -20.53 -20.02 12.38
N ASP A 98 -19.73 -21.08 12.41
CA ASP A 98 -20.08 -22.35 13.06
C ASP A 98 -20.35 -22.18 14.55
N LEU A 99 -19.51 -21.41 15.25
CA LEU A 99 -19.75 -21.02 16.66
C LEU A 99 -21.07 -20.27 16.86
N GLY A 100 -21.50 -19.50 15.86
CA GLY A 100 -22.82 -18.85 15.84
C GLY A 100 -23.99 -19.81 15.58
N TYR A 101 -23.75 -20.96 14.93
CA TYR A 101 -24.75 -21.98 14.58
C TYR A 101 -24.85 -23.14 15.59
N GLU A 102 -23.75 -23.62 16.18
CA GLU A 102 -23.74 -24.72 17.18
C GLU A 102 -24.67 -24.42 18.36
N ARG A 103 -24.77 -23.15 18.79
CA ARG A 103 -25.70 -22.76 19.86
C ARG A 103 -27.17 -22.69 19.43
N ARG A 104 -27.47 -22.62 18.13
CA ARG A 104 -28.85 -22.68 17.60
C ARG A 104 -29.44 -24.09 17.76
N ARG A 105 -28.63 -25.15 17.67
CA ARG A 105 -29.07 -26.53 17.94
C ARG A 105 -29.39 -26.76 19.42
N CYS A 106 -28.64 -26.13 20.33
CA CYS A 106 -28.90 -26.22 21.77
C CYS A 106 -30.24 -25.57 22.20
N MET A 107 -30.80 -24.65 21.39
CA MET A 107 -32.09 -24.01 21.64
C MET A 107 -33.23 -24.52 20.74
N GLY A 108 -33.01 -25.53 19.90
CA GLY A 108 -34.00 -25.91 18.91
C GLY A 108 -33.71 -27.25 18.23
N ALA A 109 -33.90 -28.34 18.97
CA ALA A 109 -34.03 -29.67 18.42
C ALA A 109 -34.83 -30.56 19.39
N ASN A 110 -36.08 -30.20 19.64
CA ASN A 110 -37.15 -31.15 19.97
C ASN A 110 -38.48 -30.43 19.78
N GLY A 111 -39.21 -30.81 18.73
CA GLY A 111 -40.53 -30.28 18.39
C GLY A 111 -41.64 -30.79 19.32
N ASN A 112 -41.48 -30.65 20.64
CA ASN A 112 -42.55 -30.88 21.61
C ASN A 112 -42.67 -29.67 22.54
N PRO A 113 -43.90 -29.18 22.82
CA PRO A 113 -44.11 -28.10 23.78
C PRO A 113 -43.75 -28.61 25.20
N PRO A 114 -43.06 -27.81 26.04
CA PRO A 114 -42.72 -28.24 27.38
C PRO A 114 -43.97 -28.18 28.26
N THR A 115 -44.48 -29.33 28.65
CA THR A 115 -45.34 -29.47 29.82
C THR A 115 -44.54 -29.14 31.07
N SER A 116 -44.95 -28.06 31.74
CA SER A 116 -44.84 -27.77 33.16
C SER A 116 -43.84 -28.61 33.96
N GLY A 117 -42.57 -28.17 33.98
CA GLY A 117 -41.54 -28.71 34.86
C GLY A 117 -40.61 -27.60 35.30
N SER A 118 -40.63 -27.29 36.59
CA SER A 118 -39.73 -26.33 37.25
C SER A 118 -38.27 -26.72 37.02
N GLY A 119 -37.59 -25.99 36.14
CA GLY A 119 -36.17 -26.13 35.85
C GLY A 119 -35.63 -24.80 35.37
N ASN A 120 -34.62 -24.28 36.10
CA ASN A 120 -33.93 -23.01 35.85
C ASN A 120 -33.81 -22.67 34.35
N LEU A 121 -34.57 -21.67 33.89
CA LEU A 121 -34.27 -20.99 32.64
C LEU A 121 -32.89 -20.36 32.77
N GLY A 122 -31.95 -20.81 31.93
CA GLY A 122 -30.68 -20.13 31.72
C GLY A 122 -30.93 -18.67 31.38
N SER A 123 -30.16 -17.78 32.01
CA SER A 123 -30.28 -16.33 31.87
C SER A 123 -30.19 -15.90 30.39
N PRO A 124 -31.19 -15.21 29.82
CA PRO A 124 -31.18 -14.75 28.42
C PRO A 124 -30.12 -13.68 28.09
N GLY A 125 -29.37 -13.18 29.09
CA GLY A 125 -28.49 -12.02 28.96
C GLY A 125 -27.13 -12.29 28.32
N CYS A 126 -26.37 -13.29 28.80
CA CYS A 126 -25.03 -13.62 28.27
C CYS A 126 -25.09 -14.21 26.85
N ASP A 127 -26.18 -14.91 26.54
CA ASP A 127 -26.32 -15.70 25.31
C ASP A 127 -26.55 -14.84 24.06
N GLY A 128 -27.17 -13.66 24.23
CA GLY A 128 -27.35 -12.68 23.16
C GLY A 128 -26.03 -12.00 22.80
N ILE A 129 -25.25 -11.57 23.80
CA ILE A 129 -24.03 -10.78 23.61
C ILE A 129 -22.97 -11.56 22.83
N LEU A 130 -22.71 -12.81 23.23
CA LEU A 130 -21.73 -13.66 22.56
C LEU A 130 -22.10 -13.92 21.09
N ARG A 131 -23.38 -14.14 20.81
CA ARG A 131 -23.90 -14.32 19.45
C ARG A 131 -23.77 -13.03 18.62
N HIS A 132 -24.11 -11.89 19.22
CA HIS A 132 -23.93 -10.59 18.57
C HIS A 132 -22.46 -10.32 18.26
N LEU A 133 -21.56 -10.70 19.16
CA LEU A 133 -20.13 -10.53 18.96
C LEU A 133 -19.56 -11.45 17.87
N CYS A 134 -19.88 -12.75 17.88
CA CYS A 134 -19.48 -13.64 16.78
C CYS A 134 -19.96 -13.08 15.43
N SER A 135 -21.21 -12.59 15.39
CA SER A 135 -21.75 -11.91 14.21
C SER A 135 -20.97 -10.64 13.85
N HIS A 136 -20.57 -9.83 14.83
CA HIS A 136 -19.78 -8.62 14.60
C HIS A 136 -18.37 -8.94 14.11
N LEU A 137 -17.72 -9.99 14.62
CA LEU A 137 -16.41 -10.44 14.15
C LEU A 137 -16.48 -11.01 12.73
N VAL A 138 -17.53 -11.77 12.40
CA VAL A 138 -17.81 -12.20 11.02
C VAL A 138 -17.99 -11.00 10.09
N LEU A 139 -18.77 -10.00 10.52
CA LEU A 139 -18.95 -8.75 9.77
C LEU A 139 -17.62 -8.00 9.63
N PHE A 140 -16.81 -7.96 10.67
CA PHE A 140 -15.48 -7.34 10.65
C PHE A 140 -14.56 -8.04 9.64
N ILE A 141 -14.47 -9.37 9.66
CA ILE A 141 -13.63 -10.13 8.70
C ILE A 141 -14.11 -9.89 7.26
N LYS A 142 -15.43 -9.92 7.03
CA LYS A 142 -16.01 -9.61 5.71
C LYS A 142 -15.67 -8.19 5.27
N ALA A 143 -15.87 -7.21 6.15
CA ALA A 143 -15.54 -5.81 5.89
C ALA A 143 -14.04 -5.60 5.66
N ARG A 144 -13.17 -6.34 6.37
CA ARG A 144 -11.72 -6.31 6.20
C ARG A 144 -11.31 -6.82 4.83
N LEU A 145 -11.81 -7.99 4.42
CA LEU A 145 -11.55 -8.55 3.09
C LEU A 145 -12.03 -7.61 1.96
N GLN A 146 -13.19 -6.98 2.16
CA GLN A 146 -13.71 -5.96 1.25
C GLN A 146 -12.83 -4.71 1.22
N MET A 147 -12.41 -4.18 2.37
CA MET A 147 -11.55 -3.00 2.47
C MET A 147 -10.18 -3.23 1.83
N ILE A 148 -9.58 -4.40 2.02
CA ILE A 148 -8.33 -4.78 1.32
C ILE A 148 -8.53 -4.65 -0.20
N THR A 149 -9.65 -5.18 -0.71
CA THR A 149 -9.97 -5.16 -2.14
C THR A 149 -10.34 -3.75 -2.65
N LEU A 150 -11.03 -2.94 -1.85
CA LEU A 150 -11.60 -1.65 -2.29
C LEU A 150 -10.72 -0.44 -2.03
N TYR A 151 -9.92 -0.43 -0.95
CA TYR A 151 -9.10 0.72 -0.58
C TYR A 151 -7.62 0.46 -0.81
N GLU A 152 -7.11 -0.67 -0.31
CA GLU A 152 -5.68 -0.97 -0.37
C GLU A 152 -5.25 -1.32 -1.80
N CYS A 153 -6.01 -2.20 -2.48
CA CYS A 153 -5.80 -2.49 -3.89
C CYS A 153 -6.05 -1.28 -4.80
N ASP A 154 -7.01 -0.42 -4.47
CA ASP A 154 -7.33 0.75 -5.29
C ASP A 154 -6.21 1.79 -5.25
N ILE A 155 -5.60 2.04 -4.09
CA ILE A 155 -4.36 2.83 -3.99
C ILE A 155 -3.27 2.21 -4.86
N LEU A 156 -3.07 0.89 -4.77
CA LEU A 156 -2.05 0.20 -5.57
C LEU A 156 -2.35 0.30 -7.07
N ILE A 157 -3.60 0.17 -7.50
CA ILE A 157 -4.02 0.32 -8.90
C ILE A 157 -3.70 1.73 -9.40
N HIS A 158 -4.03 2.77 -8.62
CA HIS A 158 -3.67 4.14 -8.97
C HIS A 158 -2.16 4.33 -9.09
N LEU A 159 -1.36 3.77 -8.17
CA LEU A 159 0.10 3.82 -8.26
C LEU A 159 0.63 3.08 -9.51
N LEU A 160 0.13 1.89 -9.81
CA LEU A 160 0.56 1.12 -10.98
C LEU A 160 0.13 1.80 -12.29
N ARG A 161 -1.07 2.37 -12.34
CA ARG A 161 -1.53 3.14 -13.49
C ARG A 161 -0.69 4.40 -13.67
N SER A 162 -0.31 5.11 -12.61
CA SER A 162 0.58 6.27 -12.78
C SER A 162 1.94 5.87 -13.34
N GLN A 163 2.51 4.74 -12.91
CA GLN A 163 3.73 4.18 -13.49
C GLN A 163 3.55 3.85 -14.98
N LEU A 164 2.45 3.20 -15.35
CA LEU A 164 2.14 2.87 -16.74
C LEU A 164 2.00 4.12 -17.61
N GLU A 165 1.28 5.14 -17.13
CA GLU A 165 1.11 6.39 -17.87
C GLU A 165 2.42 7.18 -17.98
N MET A 166 3.29 7.13 -16.95
CA MET A 166 4.65 7.69 -17.02
C MET A 166 5.53 6.99 -18.04
N GLN A 167 5.39 5.67 -18.22
CA GLN A 167 6.11 4.91 -19.26
C GLN A 167 5.75 5.34 -20.68
N HIS A 168 4.54 5.85 -20.88
CA HIS A 168 4.08 6.44 -22.14
C HIS A 168 4.24 7.96 -22.18
N TRP A 169 4.95 8.54 -21.20
CA TRP A 169 5.18 9.97 -21.03
C TRP A 169 3.88 10.83 -21.04
N ARG A 170 2.78 10.29 -20.50
CA ARG A 170 1.49 11.01 -20.39
C ARG A 170 1.39 11.78 -19.08
N PHE A 171 1.57 13.10 -19.15
CA PHE A 171 1.60 13.97 -17.97
C PHE A 171 0.32 13.97 -17.14
N LEU A 172 -0.82 14.35 -17.73
CA LEU A 172 -2.07 14.53 -16.97
C LEU A 172 -2.62 13.20 -16.39
N PRO A 173 -2.70 12.09 -17.14
CA PRO A 173 -3.15 10.81 -16.60
C PRO A 173 -2.30 10.32 -15.42
N SER A 174 -0.96 10.44 -15.54
CA SER A 174 -0.06 10.05 -14.45
C SER A 174 -0.24 10.95 -13.21
N LEU A 175 -0.42 12.26 -13.39
CA LEU A 175 -0.68 13.20 -12.31
C LEU A 175 -1.99 12.89 -11.56
N ILE A 176 -3.09 12.65 -12.28
CA ILE A 176 -4.40 12.34 -11.70
C ILE A 176 -4.29 11.08 -10.83
N HIS A 177 -3.67 10.02 -11.37
CA HIS A 177 -3.51 8.78 -10.62
C HIS A 177 -2.60 8.93 -9.38
N LEU A 178 -1.52 9.71 -9.46
CA LEU A 178 -0.70 10.04 -8.29
C LEU A 178 -1.49 10.83 -7.23
N HIS A 179 -2.32 11.77 -7.67
CA HIS A 179 -3.17 12.56 -6.79
C HIS A 179 -4.23 11.71 -6.09
N ASP A 180 -4.88 10.80 -6.80
CA ASP A 180 -5.89 9.90 -6.23
C ASP A 180 -5.28 8.95 -5.19
N ALA A 181 -4.13 8.35 -5.51
CA ALA A 181 -3.37 7.54 -4.56
C ALA A 181 -2.98 8.35 -3.31
N HIS A 182 -2.51 9.59 -3.49
CA HIS A 182 -2.16 10.48 -2.39
C HIS A 182 -3.36 10.83 -1.51
N SER A 183 -4.49 11.20 -2.10
CA SER A 183 -5.71 11.57 -1.40
C SER A 183 -6.24 10.40 -0.56
N LYS A 184 -6.29 9.20 -1.14
CA LYS A 184 -6.71 7.97 -0.45
C LYS A 184 -5.75 7.60 0.69
N LEU A 185 -4.43 7.72 0.48
CA LEU A 185 -3.43 7.49 1.53
C LEU A 185 -3.56 8.47 2.69
N ASN A 186 -3.86 9.75 2.41
CA ASN A 186 -4.14 10.73 3.46
C ASN A 186 -5.43 10.42 4.22
N SER A 187 -6.50 10.03 3.52
CA SER A 187 -7.75 9.60 4.18
C SER A 187 -7.51 8.39 5.09
N TRP A 188 -6.72 7.41 4.63
CA TRP A 188 -6.32 6.27 5.45
C TRP A 188 -5.45 6.71 6.65
N HIS A 189 -4.53 7.66 6.47
CA HIS A 189 -3.75 8.23 7.56
C HIS A 189 -4.65 8.81 8.65
N SER A 190 -5.62 9.64 8.28
CA SER A 190 -6.55 10.27 9.21
C SER A 190 -7.42 9.25 9.96
N ALA A 191 -7.71 8.11 9.35
CA ALA A 191 -8.45 7.02 9.98
C ALA A 191 -7.60 6.20 10.97
N ILE A 192 -6.30 6.05 10.70
CA ILE A 192 -5.34 5.32 11.56
C ILE A 192 -4.89 6.16 12.75
N GLN A 193 -4.79 7.49 12.60
CA GLN A 193 -4.35 8.34 13.69
C GLN A 193 -5.35 8.28 14.85
N PRO A 194 -4.89 7.98 16.08
CA PRO A 194 -5.77 7.99 17.23
C PRO A 194 -6.33 9.41 17.39
N LYS A 195 -7.67 9.54 17.36
CA LYS A 195 -8.34 10.75 17.84
C LYS A 195 -8.12 10.80 19.35
N GLU A 196 -7.00 11.36 19.78
CA GLU A 196 -6.79 11.66 21.18
C GLU A 196 -7.84 12.71 21.59
N THR A 197 -8.89 12.28 22.27
CA THR A 197 -9.71 13.18 23.08
C THR A 197 -8.79 13.81 24.09
N LYS A 198 -8.50 15.10 23.88
CA LYS A 198 -7.69 15.97 24.76
C LYS A 198 -7.94 15.63 26.23
N LYS A 199 -7.04 14.88 26.86
CA LYS A 199 -6.89 14.85 28.31
C LYS A 199 -5.60 15.59 28.63
N TYR A 200 -5.76 16.69 29.34
CA TYR A 200 -4.70 17.50 29.92
C TYR A 200 -3.75 16.60 30.71
N GLY A 201 -2.47 16.62 30.34
CA GLY A 201 -1.40 15.95 31.05
C GLY A 201 -0.06 16.51 30.59
N PHE A 202 0.44 17.51 31.32
CA PHE A 202 1.83 17.94 31.20
C PHE A 202 2.73 16.78 31.62
N GLY A 203 3.42 16.15 30.68
CA GLY A 203 4.51 15.23 30.98
C GLY A 203 4.66 14.05 30.02
N SER A 204 5.82 14.02 29.37
CA SER A 204 6.49 12.84 28.79
C SER A 204 6.02 12.31 27.41
N ASN A 205 6.73 12.75 26.37
CA ASN A 205 6.89 12.06 25.08
C ASN A 205 7.74 10.77 25.22
N PHE A 206 7.36 9.82 26.08
CA PHE A 206 8.17 8.60 26.33
C PHE A 206 7.46 7.26 26.06
N LEU A 207 6.31 7.27 25.38
CA LEU A 207 5.75 6.06 24.80
C LEU A 207 5.92 6.12 23.29
N LYS A 208 6.82 5.28 22.75
CA LYS A 208 7.00 5.04 21.32
C LYS A 208 5.62 4.95 20.67
N SER A 209 5.28 5.90 19.81
CA SER A 209 4.11 5.77 18.95
C SER A 209 4.21 4.40 18.27
N SER A 210 3.16 3.60 18.35
CA SER A 210 3.13 2.31 17.65
C SER A 210 3.45 2.61 16.18
N PRO A 211 4.51 2.02 15.60
CA PRO A 211 4.88 2.32 14.22
C PRO A 211 3.69 1.99 13.32
N LEU A 212 3.41 2.88 12.35
CA LEU A 212 2.35 2.65 11.37
C LEU A 212 2.58 1.29 10.68
N PRO A 213 1.49 0.60 10.26
CA PRO A 213 1.59 -0.69 9.57
C PRO A 213 2.59 -0.68 8.42
N ALA A 214 3.36 -1.76 8.26
CA ALA A 214 4.40 -1.83 7.22
C ALA A 214 3.81 -1.72 5.81
N LEU A 215 2.64 -2.32 5.56
CA LEU A 215 1.94 -2.18 4.28
C LEU A 215 1.62 -0.71 3.96
N TYR A 216 1.11 0.03 4.95
CA TYR A 216 0.81 1.45 4.79
C TYR A 216 2.09 2.25 4.50
N GLN A 217 3.17 1.98 5.25
CA GLN A 217 4.47 2.61 5.02
C GLN A 217 5.03 2.28 3.62
N TRP A 218 4.88 1.04 3.16
CA TRP A 218 5.32 0.61 1.84
C TRP A 218 4.56 1.32 0.72
N LEU A 219 3.24 1.47 0.84
CA LEU A 219 2.45 2.23 -0.15
C LEU A 219 2.88 3.70 -0.22
N TRP A 220 3.22 4.32 0.92
CA TRP A 220 3.79 5.66 0.95
C TRP A 220 5.16 5.74 0.27
N GLN A 221 6.03 4.76 0.52
CA GLN A 221 7.35 4.67 -0.13
C GLN A 221 7.22 4.47 -1.64
N ALA A 222 6.33 3.57 -2.09
CA ALA A 222 6.03 3.37 -3.50
C ALA A 222 5.54 4.66 -4.17
N LYS A 223 4.58 5.36 -3.54
CA LYS A 223 4.14 6.68 -4.00
C LYS A 223 5.30 7.67 -4.07
N ALA A 224 6.16 7.72 -3.06
CA ALA A 224 7.30 8.64 -3.02
C ALA A 224 8.28 8.37 -4.18
N ALA A 225 8.57 7.10 -4.48
CA ALA A 225 9.38 6.72 -5.64
C ALA A 225 8.75 7.16 -6.96
N PHE A 226 7.43 6.99 -7.12
CA PHE A 226 6.71 7.42 -8.31
C PHE A 226 6.63 8.95 -8.44
N VAL A 227 6.52 9.69 -7.33
CA VAL A 227 6.63 11.15 -7.32
C VAL A 227 8.02 11.60 -7.75
N SER A 228 9.09 10.94 -7.28
CA SER A 228 10.46 11.23 -7.72
C SER A 228 10.62 11.05 -9.23
N LYS A 229 10.12 9.94 -9.76
CA LYS A 229 10.13 9.66 -11.19
C LYS A 229 9.33 10.68 -11.99
N PHE A 230 8.09 10.95 -11.57
CA PHE A 230 7.21 11.96 -12.18
C PHE A 230 7.88 13.33 -12.23
N SER A 231 8.50 13.75 -11.11
CA SER A 231 9.15 15.05 -11.02
C SER A 231 10.35 15.19 -11.96
N LEU A 232 11.05 14.08 -12.27
CA LEU A 232 12.12 14.06 -13.26
C LEU A 232 11.58 14.05 -14.70
N TYR A 233 10.64 13.14 -14.99
CA TYR A 233 10.11 12.92 -16.36
C TYR A 233 9.37 14.14 -16.91
N PHE A 234 8.77 14.93 -16.01
CA PHE A 234 7.99 16.11 -16.36
C PHE A 234 8.58 17.37 -15.75
N HIS A 235 9.88 17.37 -15.43
CA HIS A 235 10.55 18.51 -14.80
C HIS A 235 10.31 19.82 -15.57
N GLU A 236 10.46 19.78 -16.90
CA GLU A 236 10.27 20.96 -17.74
C GLU A 236 8.81 21.45 -17.69
N THR A 237 7.84 20.55 -17.86
CA THR A 237 6.41 20.88 -17.73
C THR A 237 6.10 21.50 -16.38
N LEU A 238 6.61 20.92 -15.28
CA LEU A 238 6.43 21.46 -13.94
C LEU A 238 7.12 22.83 -13.78
N ALA A 239 8.32 23.02 -14.32
CA ALA A 239 9.12 24.23 -14.18
C ALA A 239 8.47 25.42 -14.90
N THR A 240 7.75 25.18 -16.00
CA THR A 240 7.00 26.24 -16.69
C THR A 240 5.82 26.78 -15.87
N GLN A 241 5.34 26.02 -14.88
CA GLN A 241 4.14 26.33 -14.11
C GLN A 241 4.40 26.48 -12.61
N SER A 242 5.67 26.45 -12.18
CA SER A 242 6.03 26.57 -10.77
C SER A 242 7.34 27.32 -10.58
N SER A 243 7.46 28.01 -9.45
CA SER A 243 8.72 28.59 -9.02
C SER A 243 9.71 27.51 -8.58
N PRO A 244 11.03 27.78 -8.60
CA PRO A 244 12.04 26.85 -8.06
C PRO A 244 11.80 26.47 -6.59
N ALA A 245 11.23 27.40 -5.79
CA ALA A 245 10.88 27.15 -4.41
C ALA A 245 9.70 26.16 -4.28
N GLU A 246 8.67 26.31 -5.10
CA GLU A 246 7.54 25.38 -5.16
C GLU A 246 7.99 24.00 -5.63
N MET A 247 8.84 23.93 -6.64
CA MET A 247 9.39 22.67 -7.14
C MET A 247 10.19 21.92 -6.08
N LYS A 248 11.04 22.63 -5.33
CA LYS A 248 11.74 22.05 -4.18
C LYS A 248 10.77 21.64 -3.08
N ALA A 249 9.72 22.43 -2.84
CA ALA A 249 8.66 22.08 -1.89
C ALA A 249 7.93 20.80 -2.28
N LEU A 250 7.63 20.58 -3.57
CA LEU A 250 6.96 19.36 -4.05
C LEU A 250 7.70 18.08 -3.65
N ILE A 251 9.03 18.08 -3.75
CA ILE A 251 9.87 16.92 -3.42
C ILE A 251 10.09 16.80 -1.91
N SER A 252 10.23 17.93 -1.21
CA SER A 252 10.55 17.97 0.22
C SER A 252 9.35 17.84 1.17
N ARG A 253 8.10 18.10 0.72
CA ARG A 253 6.89 18.20 1.57
C ARG A 253 6.60 16.95 2.40
N GLN A 254 7.28 15.83 2.16
CA GLN A 254 7.18 14.61 2.98
C GLN A 254 8.51 13.90 3.23
N GLY A 255 9.65 14.47 2.81
CA GLY A 255 11.00 13.93 3.05
C GLY A 255 11.32 12.53 2.49
N GLN A 256 10.36 11.88 1.81
CA GLN A 256 10.48 10.51 1.32
C GLN A 256 10.84 10.44 -0.17
N ALA A 257 10.54 11.48 -0.94
CA ALA A 257 10.85 11.52 -2.36
C ALA A 257 12.33 11.89 -2.57
N CYS A 258 12.98 11.18 -3.49
CA CYS A 258 14.30 11.51 -4.01
C CYS A 258 14.24 12.68 -5.01
N ASP A 259 15.11 13.67 -4.83
CA ASP A 259 15.35 14.76 -5.78
C ASP A 259 16.37 14.32 -6.84
N TYR A 260 15.90 13.69 -7.92
CA TYR A 260 16.78 13.25 -9.00
C TYR A 260 17.42 14.41 -9.75
N VAL A 261 16.74 15.56 -9.86
CA VAL A 261 17.26 16.73 -10.55
C VAL A 261 18.50 17.25 -9.84
N SER A 262 18.42 17.49 -8.52
CA SER A 262 19.57 17.90 -7.72
C SER A 262 20.72 16.87 -7.74
N LYS A 263 20.39 15.57 -7.81
CA LYS A 263 21.40 14.50 -7.95
C LYS A 263 22.11 14.57 -9.31
N ILE A 264 21.37 14.73 -10.40
CA ILE A 264 21.93 14.86 -11.76
C ILE A 264 22.79 16.12 -11.87
N GLN A 265 22.33 17.25 -11.34
CA GLN A 265 23.11 18.50 -11.30
C GLN A 265 24.41 18.35 -10.50
N SER A 266 24.36 17.62 -9.40
CA SER A 266 25.54 17.34 -8.57
C SER A 266 26.48 16.36 -9.25
N PHE A 267 25.95 15.37 -9.98
CA PHE A 267 26.74 14.43 -10.76
C PHE A 267 27.45 15.14 -11.91
N GLN A 268 26.74 15.91 -12.74
CA GLN A 268 27.30 16.64 -13.87
C GLN A 268 28.47 17.55 -13.45
N ARG A 269 28.34 18.26 -12.32
CA ARG A 269 29.43 19.09 -11.77
C ARG A 269 30.64 18.29 -11.28
N LYS A 270 30.43 17.05 -10.81
CA LYS A 270 31.51 16.19 -10.30
C LYS A 270 32.22 15.42 -11.40
N SER A 271 31.51 15.04 -12.46
CA SER A 271 32.06 14.28 -13.57
C SER A 271 32.58 15.14 -14.72
N ASP A 272 32.31 16.45 -14.68
CA ASP A 272 32.55 17.39 -15.79
C ASP A 272 31.88 16.96 -17.11
N ALA A 273 30.77 16.23 -17.00
CA ALA A 273 30.01 15.81 -18.16
C ALA A 273 29.44 17.03 -18.89
N VAL A 274 29.51 17.04 -20.23
CA VAL A 274 29.00 18.15 -21.05
C VAL A 274 27.49 18.34 -20.86
N SER A 275 26.76 17.21 -20.82
CA SER A 275 25.33 17.17 -20.57
C SER A 275 24.92 15.79 -20.05
N VAL A 276 23.83 15.74 -19.30
CA VAL A 276 23.12 14.54 -18.89
C VAL A 276 21.69 14.66 -19.38
N CYS A 277 21.27 13.72 -20.22
CA CYS A 277 19.95 13.73 -20.84
C CYS A 277 19.17 12.46 -20.46
N LEU A 278 17.86 12.60 -20.37
CA LEU A 278 16.92 11.49 -20.36
C LEU A 278 16.20 11.48 -21.72
N VAL A 279 16.30 10.36 -22.42
CA VAL A 279 15.71 10.17 -23.75
C VAL A 279 14.48 9.32 -23.61
N PHE A 280 13.40 9.71 -24.27
CA PHE A 280 12.21 8.88 -24.43
C PHE A 280 12.17 8.36 -25.86
N GLU A 281 11.85 7.09 -26.03
CA GLU A 281 11.59 6.52 -27.34
C GLU A 281 10.11 6.72 -27.66
N ALA A 282 9.84 7.50 -28.70
CA ALA A 282 8.50 7.73 -29.23
C ALA A 282 8.25 6.95 -30.54
N ALA A 283 9.27 6.22 -31.02
CA ALA A 283 9.15 5.38 -32.21
C ALA A 283 8.05 4.34 -32.02
N GLY A 284 7.14 4.24 -33.00
CA GLY A 284 6.03 3.27 -32.97
C GLY A 284 4.86 3.64 -32.06
N ILE A 285 4.84 4.83 -31.45
CA ILE A 285 3.71 5.31 -30.63
C ILE A 285 2.81 6.19 -31.50
N ASP A 286 1.67 5.65 -31.94
CA ASP A 286 0.73 6.32 -32.86
C ASP A 286 -0.02 7.51 -32.23
N ASP A 287 -0.21 7.50 -30.90
CA ASP A 287 -0.90 8.55 -30.15
C ASP A 287 0.06 9.48 -29.40
N TYR A 288 1.34 9.51 -29.77
CA TYR A 288 2.35 10.34 -29.13
C TYR A 288 2.02 11.84 -29.29
N ARG A 289 1.83 12.54 -28.17
CA ARG A 289 1.58 13.98 -28.15
C ARG A 289 2.70 14.79 -27.51
N GLY A 290 3.69 14.13 -26.89
CA GLY A 290 4.69 14.79 -26.07
C GLY A 290 4.18 15.19 -24.67
N ALA A 291 4.98 15.93 -23.92
CA ALA A 291 4.65 16.33 -22.56
C ALA A 291 3.56 17.41 -22.48
N GLY A 292 2.75 17.35 -21.43
CA GLY A 292 1.76 18.39 -21.11
C GLY A 292 0.34 18.05 -21.56
N TYR A 293 -0.47 19.10 -21.75
CA TYR A 293 -1.87 19.00 -22.13
C TYR A 293 -2.05 19.32 -23.61
N HIS A 294 -2.73 18.42 -24.32
CA HIS A 294 -3.00 18.54 -25.75
C HIS A 294 -4.51 18.57 -25.99
N HIS A 295 -4.93 19.36 -26.96
CA HIS A 295 -6.35 19.46 -27.27
C HIS A 295 -6.83 18.14 -27.92
N PRO A 296 -8.01 17.57 -27.56
CA PRO A 296 -8.45 16.29 -28.10
C PRO A 296 -8.55 16.25 -29.64
N GLN A 297 -8.85 17.41 -30.25
CA GLN A 297 -8.98 17.56 -31.71
C GLN A 297 -7.68 17.94 -32.42
N GLU A 298 -6.58 18.08 -31.68
CA GLU A 298 -5.26 18.35 -32.27
C GLU A 298 -4.81 17.13 -33.08
N SER A 299 -4.40 17.38 -34.33
CA SER A 299 -3.92 16.33 -35.23
C SER A 299 -2.57 15.81 -34.74
N VAL A 300 -2.50 14.52 -34.44
CA VAL A 300 -1.27 13.85 -34.02
C VAL A 300 -0.57 13.31 -35.26
N SER A 301 0.69 13.68 -35.45
CA SER A 301 1.56 13.04 -36.43
C SER A 301 2.53 12.11 -35.72
N THR A 302 2.63 10.85 -36.19
CA THR A 302 3.62 9.91 -35.68
C THR A 302 5.03 10.52 -35.79
N PRO A 303 5.81 10.56 -34.70
CA PRO A 303 7.13 11.17 -34.72
C PRO A 303 8.08 10.37 -35.61
N LYS A 304 8.92 11.08 -36.39
CA LYS A 304 9.86 10.46 -37.34
C LYS A 304 11.28 10.97 -37.13
N GLY A 305 12.26 10.09 -37.37
CA GLY A 305 13.67 10.44 -37.34
C GLY A 305 14.13 10.91 -35.96
N LEU A 306 14.66 12.13 -35.87
CA LEU A 306 15.14 12.71 -34.60
C LEU A 306 14.01 12.94 -33.60
N ASP A 307 12.80 13.24 -34.08
CA ASP A 307 11.63 13.50 -33.24
C ASP A 307 11.10 12.21 -32.58
N SER A 308 11.52 11.04 -33.05
CA SER A 308 11.23 9.75 -32.43
C SER A 308 12.00 9.53 -31.13
N TYR A 309 12.98 10.38 -30.82
CA TYR A 309 13.79 10.28 -29.60
C TYR A 309 13.88 11.67 -28.95
N PRO A 310 12.82 12.21 -28.33
CA PRO A 310 12.89 13.48 -27.61
C PRO A 310 13.74 13.39 -26.32
N ALA A 311 14.42 14.49 -26.00
CA ALA A 311 15.05 14.69 -24.69
C ALA A 311 13.97 15.14 -23.69
N ILE A 312 13.48 14.23 -22.84
CA ILE A 312 12.44 14.56 -21.84
C ILE A 312 13.02 15.25 -20.60
N PHE A 313 14.35 15.18 -20.45
CA PHE A 313 15.12 15.98 -19.51
C PHE A 313 16.52 16.23 -20.08
N SER A 314 17.07 17.42 -19.87
CA SER A 314 18.46 17.75 -20.21
C SER A 314 19.05 18.69 -19.18
N TYR A 315 20.25 18.39 -18.70
CA TYR A 315 21.03 19.31 -17.86
C TYR A 315 22.51 19.33 -18.24
N PRO A 316 23.12 20.51 -18.48
CA PRO A 316 22.48 21.82 -18.54
C PRO A 316 21.52 21.93 -19.75
N ASN A 317 20.53 22.83 -19.68
CA ASN A 317 19.50 22.96 -20.73
C ASN A 317 20.14 23.19 -22.11
N ASN A 318 19.59 22.51 -23.12
CA ASN A 318 19.90 22.63 -24.56
C ASN A 318 21.35 22.36 -25.00
N LYS A 319 22.26 21.95 -24.10
CA LYS A 319 23.67 21.69 -24.46
C LYS A 319 23.93 20.44 -25.31
N ALA A 320 22.95 19.55 -25.42
CA ALA A 320 23.06 18.33 -26.23
C ALA A 320 22.52 18.48 -27.66
N GLN A 321 21.91 19.61 -28.01
CA GLN A 321 21.14 19.74 -29.26
C GLN A 321 22.01 19.57 -30.51
N ASP A 322 23.21 20.15 -30.52
CA ASP A 322 24.18 20.01 -31.63
C ASP A 322 24.67 18.56 -31.82
N ARG A 323 24.55 17.72 -30.78
CA ARG A 323 25.02 16.32 -30.76
C ARG A 323 23.88 15.32 -30.86
N TRP A 324 22.63 15.78 -30.92
CA TRP A 324 21.45 14.93 -30.93
C TRP A 324 21.43 13.93 -32.09
N PRO A 325 21.81 14.30 -33.33
CA PRO A 325 21.87 13.33 -34.43
C PRO A 325 22.82 12.17 -34.15
N SER A 326 24.01 12.44 -33.60
CA SER A 326 24.97 11.39 -33.22
C SER A 326 24.44 10.50 -32.11
N ILE A 327 23.75 11.08 -31.12
CA ILE A 327 23.13 10.35 -30.02
C ILE A 327 22.06 9.38 -30.56
N VAL A 328 21.13 9.89 -31.39
CA VAL A 328 20.03 9.10 -31.96
C VAL A 328 20.53 8.00 -32.89
N MET A 329 21.54 8.30 -33.72
CA MET A 329 22.18 7.28 -34.57
C MET A 329 22.72 6.12 -33.72
N ARG A 330 23.37 6.43 -32.60
CA ARG A 330 24.00 5.43 -31.74
C ARG A 330 23.00 4.59 -30.94
N ILE A 331 21.89 5.19 -30.51
CA ILE A 331 20.76 4.46 -29.92
C ILE A 331 20.25 3.40 -30.90
N ASN A 332 20.05 3.78 -32.18
CA ASN A 332 19.60 2.86 -33.22
C ASN A 332 20.65 1.78 -33.56
N ASP A 333 21.92 2.15 -33.74
CA ASP A 333 23.01 1.23 -34.09
C ASP A 333 23.19 0.09 -33.06
N ARG A 334 22.86 0.36 -31.79
CA ARG A 334 23.15 -0.53 -30.66
C ARG A 334 21.88 -0.89 -29.88
N ALA A 335 20.70 -0.76 -30.47
CA ALA A 335 19.43 -1.11 -29.83
C ALA A 335 19.46 -2.52 -29.20
N ASN A 336 20.07 -3.49 -29.89
CA ASN A 336 20.23 -4.86 -29.40
C ASN A 336 21.13 -4.99 -28.16
N GLU A 337 22.14 -4.12 -28.00
CA GLU A 337 23.00 -4.11 -26.80
C GLU A 337 22.34 -3.35 -25.64
N LEU A 338 21.53 -2.35 -25.97
CA LEU A 338 20.81 -1.52 -25.01
C LEU A 338 19.63 -2.26 -24.37
N THR A 339 19.01 -3.23 -25.05
CA THR A 339 17.91 -4.07 -24.47
C THR A 339 18.30 -4.86 -23.22
N LEU A 340 19.60 -5.00 -22.92
CA LEU A 340 20.08 -5.52 -21.64
C LEU A 340 19.99 -4.43 -20.56
N LEU A 341 18.89 -4.43 -19.79
CA LEU A 341 18.57 -3.43 -18.75
C LEU A 341 19.67 -3.19 -17.71
N ASP A 342 20.59 -4.13 -17.52
CA ASP A 342 21.67 -4.03 -16.52
C ASP A 342 23.01 -3.50 -17.08
N GLY A 343 23.07 -3.15 -18.37
CA GLY A 343 24.28 -2.69 -19.05
C GLY A 343 24.46 -1.16 -19.06
N VAL A 344 25.69 -0.68 -18.82
CA VAL A 344 26.10 0.68 -19.19
C VAL A 344 26.93 0.59 -20.46
N VAL A 345 26.44 1.18 -21.54
CA VAL A 345 27.15 1.24 -22.82
C VAL A 345 27.91 2.56 -22.90
N CYS A 346 29.22 2.51 -23.10
CA CYS A 346 30.07 3.70 -23.26
C CYS A 346 30.76 3.66 -24.62
N PHE A 347 30.80 4.80 -25.31
CA PHE A 347 31.49 4.91 -26.58
C PHE A 347 32.19 6.24 -26.72
N PHE A 348 33.26 6.24 -27.51
CA PHE A 348 33.97 7.45 -27.91
C PHE A 348 33.59 7.81 -29.35
N ASP A 349 32.99 8.98 -29.53
CA ASP A 349 32.73 9.52 -30.86
C ASP A 349 33.94 10.34 -31.29
N GLN A 350 34.67 9.84 -32.30
CA GLN A 350 35.87 10.50 -32.84
C GLN A 350 35.55 11.82 -33.58
N GLN A 351 34.36 11.95 -34.18
CA GLN A 351 34.01 13.15 -34.96
C GLN A 351 33.83 14.36 -34.05
N VAL A 352 33.26 14.14 -32.87
CA VAL A 352 33.11 15.19 -31.85
C VAL A 352 34.18 15.10 -30.75
N SER A 353 35.01 14.05 -30.71
CA SER A 353 36.01 13.78 -29.66
C SER A 353 35.43 13.74 -28.23
N HIS A 354 34.30 13.06 -28.04
CA HIS A 354 33.64 12.94 -26.73
C HIS A 354 33.27 11.50 -26.40
N PHE A 355 33.24 11.18 -25.10
CA PHE A 355 32.58 9.98 -24.61
C PHE A 355 31.09 10.22 -24.42
N ILE A 356 30.28 9.25 -24.84
CA ILE A 356 28.84 9.23 -24.60
C ILE A 356 28.52 7.90 -23.93
N THR A 357 27.71 7.98 -22.88
CA THR A 357 27.35 6.83 -22.04
C THR A 357 25.84 6.70 -21.98
N PHE A 358 25.33 5.50 -22.26
CA PHE A 358 23.91 5.14 -22.23
C PHE A 358 23.63 4.05 -21.21
N ASN A 359 22.42 4.09 -20.66
CA ASN A 359 21.84 3.03 -19.87
C ASN A 359 20.32 3.06 -20.10
N ILE A 360 19.69 1.89 -20.33
CA ILE A 360 18.23 1.80 -20.40
C ILE A 360 17.70 1.70 -18.97
N LEU A 361 16.97 2.74 -18.55
CA LEU A 361 16.34 2.77 -17.24
C LEU A 361 15.06 1.93 -17.18
N GLU A 362 14.30 1.91 -18.28
CA GLU A 362 13.05 1.15 -18.41
C GLU A 362 12.85 0.71 -19.87
N ALA A 363 12.46 -0.55 -20.07
CA ALA A 363 12.02 -1.02 -21.38
C ALA A 363 10.57 -0.57 -21.62
N GLN A 364 10.33 0.10 -22.75
CA GLN A 364 8.97 0.29 -23.25
C GLN A 364 8.53 -1.00 -23.93
N ASN A 365 7.84 -1.86 -23.19
CA ASN A 365 7.16 -2.99 -23.82
C ASN A 365 5.97 -2.44 -24.60
N HIS A 366 6.07 -2.42 -25.92
CA HIS A 366 4.89 -2.26 -26.78
C HIS A 366 4.01 -3.50 -26.56
N LEU A 367 2.96 -3.37 -25.76
CA LEU A 367 1.95 -4.42 -25.53
C LEU A 367 0.95 -4.48 -26.68
#